data_AF-A0A1F8E853-F1
#
_entry.id   AF-A0A1F8E853-F1
#
_cell.length_a   1.000
_cell.length_b   1.000
_cell.length_c   1.000
_cell.angle_alpha   90.00
_cell.angle_beta   90.00
_cell.angle_gamma   90.00
#
_symmetry.space_group_name_H-M   'P 1'
#
loop_
_entity.id
_entity.type
_entity.pdbx_description
1 polymer ?
#
loop_
_entity_poly.entity_id
_entity_poly.type
_entity_poly.pdbx_seq_one_letter_code
_entity_poly.pdbx_strand_id
1 'polypeptide(L)'
;MLDKLFGFWSKDIGIDLGTANTLVYVRGKGIIINEPSIVAVNQKTGKILAIGNEARKMVGRTPGYIKVSRPLVSGVVSDFEVTEQMLKYFIDKVHQESFSLVPRPRIVIGVPSGVTEVEKKAVEDATYNAGAREVYLIEEPIAAAIGARLPVQEAVANVIVDIGGGTTEVAVISMGGIIAARSLRIAGDKLNEDILRFMREEKNLFIGEITAEHIKISLGSAYPLEKELESSVRGRDLIS
;
A
#
# COMPACT_ATOMS: atom_id res chain seq x y z
N MET A 1 30.29 17.50 -6.32
CA MET A 1 30.85 18.03 -5.04
C MET A 1 29.77 18.73 -4.21
N LEU A 2 28.88 19.52 -4.83
CA LEU A 2 27.71 20.11 -4.17
C LEU A 2 26.75 19.06 -3.57
N ASP A 3 26.48 17.95 -4.27
CA ASP A 3 25.54 16.90 -3.79
C ASP A 3 25.96 16.24 -2.46
N LYS A 4 27.26 16.15 -2.18
CA LYS A 4 27.78 15.57 -0.92
C LYS A 4 27.58 16.50 0.29
N LEU A 5 27.63 17.82 0.08
CA LEU A 5 27.37 18.80 1.14
C LEU A 5 25.87 18.90 1.45
N PHE A 6 25.02 18.81 0.44
CA PHE A 6 23.55 18.74 0.62
C PHE A 6 23.08 17.40 1.20
N GLY A 7 23.84 16.31 1.03
CA GLY A 7 23.52 15.00 1.60
C GLY A 7 23.44 14.96 3.13
N PHE A 8 24.11 15.87 3.84
CA PHE A 8 24.03 15.96 5.31
C PHE A 8 22.70 16.52 5.81
N TRP A 9 21.93 17.20 4.95
CA TRP A 9 20.61 17.77 5.24
C TRP A 9 19.47 17.03 4.52
N SER A 10 19.77 16.04 3.67
CA SER A 10 18.75 15.23 3.01
C SER A 10 18.13 14.26 4.01
N LYS A 11 16.80 14.25 4.08
CA LYS A 11 16.06 13.24 4.83
C LYS A 11 16.07 11.95 4.03
N ASP A 12 16.70 10.90 4.57
CA ASP A 12 16.53 9.55 4.01
C ASP A 12 15.10 9.08 4.31
N ILE A 13 14.42 8.55 3.28
CA ILE A 13 13.03 8.14 3.34
C ILE A 13 12.90 6.64 3.06
N GLY A 14 12.07 5.95 3.84
CA GLY A 14 11.56 4.62 3.51
C GLY A 14 10.09 4.75 3.09
N ILE A 15 9.70 4.12 1.99
CA ILE A 15 8.31 4.07 1.51
C ILE A 15 7.87 2.62 1.41
N ASP A 16 6.79 2.29 2.09
CA ASP A 16 6.00 1.10 1.82
C ASP A 16 4.85 1.51 0.91
N LEU A 17 4.94 1.12 -0.36
CA LEU A 17 3.99 1.47 -1.40
C LEU A 17 2.92 0.37 -1.53
N GLY A 18 2.20 0.13 -0.45
CA GLY A 18 1.24 -0.95 -0.36
C GLY A 18 -0.03 -0.73 -1.20
N THR A 19 -0.68 -1.84 -1.58
CA THR A 19 -1.94 -1.80 -2.35
C THR A 19 -3.06 -1.06 -1.63
N ALA A 20 -3.14 -1.22 -0.30
CA ALA A 20 -4.21 -0.62 0.51
C ALA A 20 -3.79 0.67 1.21
N ASN A 21 -2.56 0.73 1.74
CA ASN A 21 -2.02 1.87 2.46
C ASN A 21 -0.58 2.14 2.03
N THR A 22 -0.20 3.41 2.07
CA THR A 22 1.17 3.87 1.88
C THR A 22 1.69 4.38 3.22
N LEU A 23 2.87 3.88 3.62
CA LEU A 23 3.57 4.35 4.82
C LEU A 23 4.86 5.04 4.41
N VAL A 24 5.16 6.15 5.06
CA VAL A 24 6.43 6.88 4.85
C VAL A 24 7.17 7.04 6.17
N TYR A 25 8.35 6.45 6.21
CA TYR A 25 9.31 6.56 7.30
C TYR A 25 10.37 7.61 6.95
N VAL A 26 10.69 8.47 7.91
CA VAL A 26 11.82 9.41 7.81
C VAL A 26 12.87 9.05 8.84
N ARG A 27 14.12 8.91 8.40
CA ARG A 27 15.25 8.61 9.26
C ARG A 27 15.33 9.60 10.43
N GLY A 28 15.32 9.06 11.65
CA GLY A 28 15.35 9.84 12.89
C GLY A 28 14.03 10.44 13.33
N LYS A 29 12.96 10.35 12.53
CA LYS A 29 11.60 10.78 12.91
C LYS A 29 10.63 9.62 13.13
N GLY A 30 10.81 8.50 12.44
CA GLY A 30 9.85 7.40 12.46
C GLY A 30 8.86 7.47 11.29
N ILE A 31 7.73 6.78 11.44
CA ILE A 31 6.63 6.81 10.47
C ILE A 31 5.88 8.12 10.63
N ILE A 32 5.88 8.96 9.60
CA ILE A 32 5.21 10.27 9.59
C ILE A 32 3.97 10.30 8.70
N ILE A 33 3.84 9.35 7.77
CA ILE A 33 2.66 9.19 6.93
C ILE A 33 2.19 7.75 7.03
N ASN A 34 0.89 7.58 7.23
CA ASN A 34 0.17 6.32 7.14
C ASN A 34 -1.22 6.65 6.57
N GLU A 35 -1.35 6.55 5.24
CA GLU A 35 -2.55 6.94 4.53
C GLU A 35 -2.98 5.87 3.51
N PRO A 36 -4.28 5.77 3.19
CA PRO A 36 -4.76 4.86 2.15
C PRO A 36 -4.11 5.14 0.79
N SER A 37 -3.78 4.10 0.03
CA SER A 37 -3.22 4.20 -1.33
C SER A 37 -4.31 4.48 -2.37
N ILE A 38 -5.00 5.61 -2.21
CA ILE A 38 -6.17 5.97 -3.01
C ILE A 38 -6.07 7.41 -3.51
N VAL A 39 -6.48 7.62 -4.76
CA VAL A 39 -6.39 8.91 -5.45
C VAL A 39 -7.72 9.24 -6.11
N ALA A 40 -8.15 10.49 -5.97
CA ALA A 40 -9.31 11.04 -6.66
C ALA A 40 -8.83 11.93 -7.82
N VAL A 41 -9.25 11.61 -9.04
CA VAL A 41 -8.83 12.30 -10.27
C VAL A 41 -10.05 12.86 -10.99
N ASN A 42 -9.96 14.11 -11.42
CA ASN A 42 -10.92 14.69 -12.35
C ASN A 42 -10.65 14.18 -13.77
N GLN A 43 -11.49 13.28 -14.27
CA GLN A 43 -11.30 12.61 -15.56
C GLN A 43 -11.34 13.56 -16.77
N LYS A 44 -11.95 14.75 -16.64
CA LYS A 44 -11.99 15.74 -17.72
C LYS A 44 -10.68 16.51 -17.87
N THR A 45 -9.90 16.61 -16.78
CA THR A 45 -8.71 17.48 -16.72
C THR A 45 -7.42 16.72 -16.41
N GLY A 46 -7.51 15.46 -16.00
CA GLY A 46 -6.37 14.67 -15.49
C GLY A 46 -5.88 15.12 -14.10
N LYS A 47 -6.45 16.19 -13.52
CA LYS A 47 -5.96 16.74 -12.24
C LYS A 47 -6.34 15.85 -11.06
N ILE A 48 -5.37 15.57 -10.21
CA ILE A 48 -5.62 15.04 -8.87
C ILE A 48 -6.36 16.08 -8.03
N LEU A 49 -7.44 15.62 -7.40
CA LEU A 49 -8.27 16.40 -6.50
C LEU A 49 -7.92 16.11 -5.04
N ALA A 50 -7.61 14.85 -4.73
CA ALA A 50 -7.25 14.41 -3.39
C ALA A 50 -6.45 13.11 -3.46
N ILE A 51 -5.63 12.86 -2.43
CA ILE A 51 -4.87 11.63 -2.21
C ILE A 51 -5.09 11.21 -0.75
N GLY A 52 -5.03 9.91 -0.47
CA GLY A 52 -5.00 9.40 0.89
C GLY A 52 -6.35 9.53 1.59
N ASN A 53 -6.33 10.05 2.81
CA ASN A 53 -7.54 10.13 3.64
C ASN A 53 -8.63 11.00 3.01
N GLU A 54 -8.27 12.09 2.33
CA GLU A 54 -9.25 12.95 1.66
C GLU A 54 -9.89 12.25 0.45
N ALA A 55 -9.12 11.52 -0.34
CA ALA A 55 -9.68 10.71 -1.44
C ALA A 55 -10.56 9.57 -0.93
N ARG A 56 -10.22 8.94 0.21
CA ARG A 56 -11.04 7.89 0.82
C ARG A 56 -12.45 8.38 1.19
N LYS A 57 -12.59 9.62 1.68
CA LYS A 57 -13.90 10.22 2.00
C LYS A 57 -14.81 10.40 0.79
N MET A 58 -14.23 10.42 -0.42
CA MET A 58 -14.93 10.63 -1.68
C MET A 58 -15.50 9.34 -2.27
N VAL A 59 -15.07 8.15 -1.82
CA VAL A 59 -15.50 6.85 -2.35
C VAL A 59 -17.02 6.70 -2.26
N GLY A 60 -17.66 6.41 -3.41
CA GLY A 60 -19.11 6.24 -3.53
C GLY A 60 -19.93 7.53 -3.35
N ARG A 61 -19.29 8.70 -3.27
CA ARG A 61 -19.94 10.01 -3.07
C ARG A 61 -19.61 11.03 -4.15
N THR A 62 -18.88 10.62 -5.20
CA THR A 62 -18.42 11.49 -6.27
C THR A 62 -19.40 11.59 -7.45
N PRO A 63 -19.46 12.75 -8.13
CA PRO A 63 -20.09 12.84 -9.44
C PRO A 63 -19.31 12.03 -10.48
N GLY A 64 -19.97 11.62 -11.56
CA GLY A 64 -19.41 10.67 -12.54
C GLY A 64 -18.16 11.14 -13.32
N TYR A 65 -17.75 12.40 -13.21
CA TYR A 65 -16.49 12.89 -13.81
C TYR A 65 -15.28 12.82 -12.86
N ILE A 66 -15.49 12.38 -11.62
CA ILE A 66 -14.41 12.16 -10.65
C ILE A 66 -14.28 10.65 -10.44
N LYS A 67 -13.11 10.13 -10.82
CA LYS A 67 -12.74 8.73 -10.59
C LYS A 67 -11.89 8.65 -9.33
N VAL A 68 -12.31 7.78 -8.41
CA VAL A 68 -11.49 7.40 -7.26
C VAL A 68 -10.92 6.01 -7.54
N SER A 69 -9.60 5.87 -7.51
CA SER A 69 -8.93 4.61 -7.81
C SER A 69 -7.68 4.41 -6.96
N ARG A 70 -7.30 3.15 -6.78
CA ARG A 70 -5.98 2.76 -6.26
C ARG A 70 -5.02 2.67 -7.45
N PRO A 71 -3.85 3.32 -7.42
CA PRO A 71 -2.91 3.26 -8.54
C PRO A 71 -2.06 1.98 -8.53
N LEU A 72 -2.14 1.21 -7.45
CA LEU A 72 -1.44 -0.05 -7.24
C LEU A 72 -2.45 -1.18 -7.13
N VAL A 73 -2.18 -2.29 -7.80
CA VAL A 73 -2.98 -3.51 -7.74
C VAL A 73 -2.06 -4.69 -7.51
N SER A 74 -2.25 -5.40 -6.39
CA SER A 74 -1.37 -6.52 -5.99
C SER A 74 0.13 -6.12 -5.95
N GLY A 75 0.42 -4.92 -5.46
CA GLY A 75 1.78 -4.36 -5.36
C GLY A 75 2.39 -3.94 -6.69
N VAL A 76 1.63 -4.00 -7.79
CA VAL A 76 2.06 -3.59 -9.13
C VAL A 76 1.47 -2.22 -9.48
N VAL A 77 2.28 -1.37 -10.10
CA VAL A 77 1.85 -0.08 -10.66
C VAL A 77 0.87 -0.33 -11.81
N SER A 78 -0.41 -0.05 -11.57
CA SER A 78 -1.47 -0.17 -12.57
C SER A 78 -1.68 1.13 -13.37
N ASP A 79 -1.31 2.26 -12.77
CA ASP A 79 -1.40 3.59 -13.38
C ASP A 79 -0.14 4.38 -12.99
N PHE A 80 0.78 4.52 -13.93
CA PHE A 80 2.08 5.14 -13.71
C PHE A 80 1.95 6.62 -13.34
N GLU A 81 1.14 7.38 -14.08
CA GLU A 81 0.98 8.83 -13.87
C GLU A 81 0.35 9.12 -12.51
N VAL A 82 -0.68 8.34 -12.13
CA VAL A 82 -1.30 8.49 -10.81
C VAL A 82 -0.36 8.05 -9.69
N THR A 83 0.47 7.01 -9.91
CA THR A 83 1.48 6.56 -8.93
C THR A 83 2.55 7.62 -8.71
N GLU A 84 3.10 8.18 -9.78
CA GLU A 84 4.10 9.25 -9.71
C GLU A 84 3.57 10.45 -8.92
N GLN A 85 2.37 10.91 -9.24
CA GLN A 85 1.77 12.05 -8.55
C GLN A 85 1.44 11.72 -7.08
N MET A 86 1.06 10.48 -6.76
CA MET A 86 0.85 10.02 -5.38
C MET A 86 2.16 10.02 -4.58
N LEU A 87 3.23 9.46 -5.15
CA LEU A 87 4.57 9.50 -4.54
C LEU A 87 5.04 10.93 -4.34
N LYS A 88 4.85 11.79 -5.35
CA LYS A 88 5.21 13.21 -5.29
C LYS A 88 4.49 13.91 -4.14
N TYR A 89 3.19 13.68 -3.98
CA TYR A 89 2.41 14.23 -2.86
C TYR A 89 2.98 13.81 -1.51
N PHE A 90 3.30 12.52 -1.32
CA PHE A 90 3.85 12.06 -0.05
C PHE A 90 5.26 12.61 0.21
N ILE A 91 6.12 12.66 -0.80
CA ILE A 91 7.46 13.26 -0.70
C ILE A 91 7.36 14.75 -0.37
N ASP A 92 6.48 15.50 -1.04
CA ASP A 92 6.27 16.92 -0.80
C ASP A 92 5.71 17.16 0.62
N LYS A 93 4.81 16.30 1.11
CA LYS A 93 4.28 16.34 2.48
C LYS A 93 5.39 16.15 3.53
N VAL A 94 6.34 15.25 3.28
CA VAL A 94 7.53 15.08 4.14
C VAL A 94 8.39 16.35 4.20
N HIS A 95 8.50 17.07 3.08
CA HIS A 95 9.26 18.31 3.01
C HIS A 95 8.56 19.47 3.71
N GLN A 96 7.24 19.62 3.56
CA GLN A 96 6.48 20.72 4.19
C GLN A 96 6.55 20.73 5.72
N GLU A 97 6.68 19.56 6.37
CA GLU A 97 6.92 19.49 7.82
C GLU A 97 8.30 20.01 8.26
N SER A 98 9.21 20.31 7.33
CA SER A 98 10.49 20.94 7.62
C SER A 98 10.57 22.28 6.92
N PHE A 99 10.73 23.34 7.72
CA PHE A 99 10.86 24.75 7.31
C PHE A 99 12.08 25.07 6.42
N SER A 100 12.67 24.11 5.70
CA SER A 100 13.90 24.29 4.92
C SER A 100 13.77 23.87 3.46
N LEU A 101 14.62 24.47 2.62
CA LEU A 101 14.94 24.04 1.25
C LEU A 101 15.64 22.67 1.28
N VAL A 102 14.90 21.62 1.65
CA VAL A 102 15.45 20.26 1.79
C VAL A 102 15.85 19.75 0.41
N PRO A 103 17.09 19.27 0.23
CA PRO A 103 17.54 18.66 -1.01
C PRO A 103 16.82 17.35 -1.28
N ARG A 104 16.72 16.98 -2.57
CA ARG A 104 16.05 15.74 -3.02
C ARG A 104 16.50 14.52 -2.19
N PRO A 105 15.56 13.74 -1.64
CA PRO A 105 15.87 12.66 -0.69
C PRO A 105 16.43 11.42 -1.39
N ARG A 106 17.10 10.58 -0.62
CA ARG A 106 17.34 9.17 -1.00
C ARG A 106 16.19 8.34 -0.48
N ILE A 107 15.67 7.44 -1.31
CA ILE A 107 14.46 6.68 -1.01
C ILE A 107 14.77 5.19 -1.09
N VAL A 108 14.39 4.45 -0.05
CA VAL A 108 14.24 2.99 -0.09
C VAL A 108 12.75 2.70 -0.25
N ILE A 109 12.35 1.89 -1.24
CA ILE A 109 10.95 1.56 -1.51
C ILE A 109 10.73 0.05 -1.57
N GLY A 110 9.69 -0.42 -0.88
CA GLY A 110 9.28 -1.82 -0.87
C GLY A 110 8.66 -2.24 -2.21
N VAL A 111 9.04 -3.42 -2.69
CA VAL A 111 8.39 -4.10 -3.82
C VAL A 111 8.13 -5.57 -3.49
N PRO A 112 7.01 -6.16 -3.93
CA PRO A 112 6.73 -7.58 -3.68
C PRO A 112 7.81 -8.50 -4.27
N SER A 113 8.02 -9.70 -3.71
CA SER A 113 9.05 -10.61 -4.22
C SER A 113 8.74 -11.16 -5.62
N GLY A 114 7.45 -11.19 -5.98
CA GLY A 114 6.95 -11.73 -7.23
C GLY A 114 6.87 -10.74 -8.41
N VAL A 115 7.32 -9.49 -8.26
CA VAL A 115 7.24 -8.51 -9.36
C VAL A 115 8.30 -8.76 -10.44
N THR A 116 7.92 -8.48 -11.69
CA THR A 116 8.80 -8.53 -12.85
C THR A 116 9.78 -7.35 -12.88
N GLU A 117 10.86 -7.46 -13.64
CA GLU A 117 11.83 -6.37 -13.81
C GLU A 117 11.21 -5.10 -14.42
N VAL A 118 10.19 -5.25 -15.28
CA VAL A 118 9.45 -4.11 -15.85
C VAL A 118 8.64 -3.39 -14.76
N GLU A 119 8.01 -4.13 -13.86
CA GLU A 119 7.24 -3.56 -12.75
C GLU A 119 8.16 -2.90 -11.70
N LYS A 120 9.31 -3.52 -11.38
CA LYS A 120 10.37 -2.89 -10.56
C LYS A 120 10.84 -1.58 -11.17
N LYS A 121 11.07 -1.57 -12.49
CA LYS A 121 11.51 -0.38 -13.21
C LYS A 121 10.46 0.72 -13.19
N ALA A 122 9.18 0.37 -13.33
CA ALA A 122 8.09 1.34 -13.24
C ALA A 122 8.02 2.00 -11.85
N VAL A 123 8.21 1.25 -10.77
CA VAL A 123 8.27 1.81 -9.40
C VAL A 123 9.48 2.73 -9.25
N GLU A 124 10.65 2.30 -9.74
CA GLU A 124 11.88 3.08 -9.68
C GLU A 124 11.73 4.42 -10.43
N ASP A 125 11.26 4.39 -11.67
CA ASP A 125 11.10 5.57 -12.52
C ASP A 125 10.04 6.53 -11.96
N ALA A 126 8.92 6.02 -11.46
CA ALA A 126 7.90 6.85 -10.78
C ALA A 126 8.48 7.54 -9.55
N THR A 127 9.35 6.86 -8.80
CA THR A 127 9.99 7.41 -7.60
C THR A 127 11.03 8.48 -7.96
N TYR A 128 11.81 8.29 -9.02
CA TYR A 128 12.72 9.32 -9.54
C TYR A 128 11.96 10.57 -10.02
N ASN A 129 10.91 10.37 -10.82
CA ASN A 129 10.09 11.48 -11.33
C ASN A 129 9.39 12.25 -10.20
N ALA A 130 8.99 11.55 -9.15
CA ALA A 130 8.40 12.15 -7.96
C ALA A 130 9.38 13.04 -7.15
N GLY A 131 10.67 13.01 -7.46
CA GLY A 131 11.68 13.93 -6.92
C GLY A 131 12.78 13.28 -6.09
N ALA A 132 12.93 11.95 -6.12
CA ALA A 132 14.05 11.28 -5.48
C ALA A 132 15.39 11.60 -6.17
N ARG A 133 16.48 11.62 -5.39
CA ARG A 133 17.86 11.69 -5.91
C ARG A 133 18.41 10.30 -6.21
N GLU A 134 18.15 9.37 -5.31
CA GLU A 134 18.59 7.97 -5.38
C GLU A 134 17.42 7.10 -4.94
N VAL A 135 17.20 5.99 -5.65
CA VAL A 135 16.15 5.03 -5.35
C VAL A 135 16.78 3.66 -5.15
N TYR A 136 16.40 3.00 -4.06
CA TYR A 136 16.78 1.63 -3.73
C TYR A 136 15.51 0.80 -3.56
N LEU A 137 15.41 -0.31 -4.27
CA LEU A 137 14.34 -1.26 -4.06
C LEU A 137 14.72 -2.23 -2.95
N ILE A 138 13.76 -2.61 -2.11
CA ILE A 138 13.88 -3.68 -1.14
C ILE A 138 12.70 -4.63 -1.31
N GLU A 139 12.95 -5.94 -1.28
CA GLU A 139 11.88 -6.92 -1.27
C GLU A 139 11.05 -6.79 0.02
N GLU A 140 9.74 -6.61 -0.13
CA GLU A 140 8.77 -6.55 0.97
C GLU A 140 8.97 -7.65 2.03
N PRO A 141 9.13 -8.95 1.70
CA PRO A 141 9.35 -9.98 2.72
C PRO A 141 10.65 -9.77 3.53
N ILE A 142 11.71 -9.20 2.95
CA ILE A 142 12.93 -8.86 3.69
C ILE A 142 12.64 -7.70 4.64
N ALA A 143 11.98 -6.64 4.14
CA ALA A 143 11.59 -5.49 4.96
C ALA A 143 10.67 -5.90 6.13
N ALA A 144 9.67 -6.76 5.86
CA ALA A 144 8.76 -7.31 6.84
C ALA A 144 9.49 -8.16 7.89
N ALA A 145 10.45 -8.99 7.48
CA ALA A 145 11.21 -9.83 8.40
C ALA A 145 12.13 -9.01 9.31
N ILE A 146 12.76 -7.96 8.78
CA ILE A 146 13.51 -6.98 9.56
C ILE A 146 12.57 -6.26 10.54
N GLY A 147 11.40 -5.82 10.08
CA GLY A 147 10.37 -5.17 10.90
C GLY A 147 9.86 -6.06 12.05
N ALA A 148 9.74 -7.36 11.79
CA ALA A 148 9.37 -8.40 12.76
C ALA A 148 10.54 -8.83 13.69
N ARG A 149 11.74 -8.25 13.51
CA ARG A 149 12.96 -8.54 14.29
C ARG A 149 13.42 -10.00 14.18
N LEU A 150 13.20 -10.62 13.02
CA LEU A 150 13.73 -11.95 12.74
C LEU A 150 15.26 -11.87 12.52
N PRO A 151 16.05 -12.86 12.98
CA PRO A 151 17.50 -12.91 12.78
C PRO A 151 17.85 -13.30 11.33
N VAL A 152 17.46 -12.46 10.37
CA VAL A 152 17.59 -12.75 8.94
C VAL A 152 19.03 -12.90 8.46
N GLN A 153 20.01 -12.34 9.20
CA GLN A 153 21.44 -12.41 8.88
C GLN A 153 22.13 -13.69 9.39
N GLU A 154 21.48 -14.43 10.29
CA GLU A 154 22.03 -15.66 10.83
C GLU A 154 21.85 -16.82 9.85
N ALA A 155 22.64 -17.88 10.02
CA ALA A 155 22.53 -19.13 9.26
C ALA A 155 21.36 -20.00 9.76
N VAL A 156 20.19 -19.38 9.93
CA VAL A 156 18.93 -20.01 10.35
C VAL A 156 17.82 -19.64 9.38
N ALA A 157 16.93 -20.57 9.11
CA ALA A 157 15.79 -20.34 8.22
C ALA A 157 14.66 -19.62 8.97
N ASN A 158 14.32 -18.43 8.51
CA ASN A 158 13.21 -17.63 9.01
C ASN A 158 12.06 -17.72 8.00
N VAL A 159 10.86 -18.04 8.46
CA VAL A 159 9.66 -18.05 7.59
C VAL A 159 8.83 -16.82 7.91
N ILE A 160 8.47 -16.06 6.90
CA ILE A 160 7.53 -14.94 7.01
C ILE A 160 6.35 -15.12 6.07
N VAL A 161 5.18 -14.74 6.57
CA VAL A 161 3.93 -14.69 5.82
C VAL A 161 3.37 -13.28 6.02
N ASP A 162 3.43 -12.47 4.96
CA ASP A 162 2.90 -11.11 4.94
C ASP A 162 1.58 -11.10 4.16
N ILE A 163 0.49 -10.75 4.83
CA ILE A 163 -0.87 -10.72 4.24
C ILE A 163 -1.30 -9.26 4.12
N GLY A 164 -1.16 -8.71 2.92
CA GLY A 164 -1.48 -7.32 2.63
C GLY A 164 -2.91 -7.08 2.14
N GLY A 165 -3.08 -5.99 1.38
CA GLY A 165 -4.33 -5.68 0.71
C GLY A 165 -4.57 -6.56 -0.52
N GLY A 166 -3.62 -6.59 -1.44
CA GLY A 166 -3.76 -7.26 -2.74
C GLY A 166 -2.92 -8.54 -2.92
N THR A 167 -1.97 -8.81 -2.03
CA THR A 167 -1.06 -9.95 -2.09
C THR A 167 -0.83 -10.57 -0.72
N THR A 168 -0.56 -11.87 -0.73
CA THR A 168 0.09 -12.58 0.38
C THR A 168 1.47 -13.02 -0.09
N GLU A 169 2.51 -12.55 0.59
CA GLU A 169 3.90 -12.93 0.34
C GLU A 169 4.35 -13.95 1.38
N VAL A 170 4.86 -15.10 0.92
CA VAL A 170 5.48 -16.12 1.78
C VAL A 170 6.93 -16.24 1.39
N ALA A 171 7.85 -16.06 2.35
CA ALA A 171 9.28 -16.18 2.09
C ALA A 171 10.01 -16.95 3.20
N VAL A 172 11.04 -17.69 2.78
CA VAL A 172 12.04 -18.30 3.64
C VAL A 172 13.34 -17.53 3.48
N ILE A 173 13.88 -16.99 4.58
CA ILE A 173 15.03 -16.07 4.59
C ILE A 173 16.13 -16.64 5.48
N SER A 174 17.37 -16.60 5.00
CA SER A 174 18.58 -16.97 5.77
C SER A 174 19.78 -16.20 5.24
N MET A 175 20.73 -15.84 6.10
CA MET A 175 21.95 -15.13 5.73
C MET A 175 21.72 -13.89 4.84
N GLY A 176 20.66 -13.14 5.12
CA GLY A 176 20.27 -11.92 4.43
C GLY A 176 19.60 -12.13 3.08
N GLY A 177 19.43 -13.38 2.62
CA GLY A 177 18.86 -13.71 1.32
C GLY A 177 17.55 -14.50 1.41
N ILE A 178 16.70 -14.32 0.39
CA ILE A 178 15.51 -15.14 0.19
C ILE A 178 15.95 -16.49 -0.42
N ILE A 179 15.72 -17.59 0.31
CA ILE A 179 15.96 -18.96 -0.17
C ILE A 179 14.82 -19.40 -1.09
N ALA A 180 13.59 -19.11 -0.69
CA ALA A 180 12.39 -19.45 -1.44
C ALA A 180 11.31 -18.41 -1.17
N ALA A 181 10.56 -18.03 -2.20
CA ALA A 181 9.41 -17.15 -2.06
C ALA A 181 8.25 -17.56 -2.96
N ARG A 182 7.03 -17.20 -2.51
CA ARG A 182 5.79 -17.31 -3.26
C ARG A 182 4.94 -16.07 -2.99
N SER A 183 4.43 -15.49 -4.06
CA SER A 183 3.44 -14.43 -4.04
C SER A 183 2.09 -14.99 -4.49
N LEU A 184 1.04 -14.68 -3.74
CA LEU A 184 -0.34 -15.06 -4.07
C LEU A 184 -1.19 -13.79 -4.18
N ARG A 185 -2.00 -13.67 -5.23
CA ARG A 185 -3.01 -12.59 -5.37
C ARG A 185 -4.28 -12.89 -4.58
N ILE A 186 -4.11 -13.33 -3.33
CA ILE A 186 -5.18 -13.66 -2.39
C ILE A 186 -4.81 -12.99 -1.07
N ALA A 187 -5.60 -11.99 -0.67
CA ALA A 187 -5.31 -11.14 0.48
C ALA A 187 -6.58 -10.39 0.91
N GLY A 188 -6.45 -9.25 1.59
CA GLY A 188 -7.58 -8.48 2.12
C GLY A 188 -8.68 -8.12 1.10
N ASP A 189 -8.31 -7.76 -0.13
CA ASP A 189 -9.24 -7.39 -1.20
C ASP A 189 -10.07 -8.60 -1.66
N LYS A 190 -9.42 -9.76 -1.81
CA LYS A 190 -10.10 -11.00 -2.17
C LYS A 190 -11.10 -11.44 -1.10
N LEU A 191 -10.74 -11.29 0.18
CA LEU A 191 -11.66 -11.54 1.28
C LEU A 191 -12.86 -10.60 1.27
N ASN A 192 -12.65 -9.31 0.93
CA ASN A 192 -13.76 -8.36 0.77
C ASN A 192 -14.69 -8.77 -0.39
N GLU A 193 -14.14 -9.21 -1.53
CA GLU A 193 -14.92 -9.71 -2.67
C GLU A 193 -15.77 -10.93 -2.31
N ASP A 194 -15.22 -11.85 -1.53
CA ASP A 194 -15.93 -13.07 -1.13
C ASP A 194 -17.06 -12.74 -0.15
N ILE A 195 -16.87 -11.76 0.76
CA ILE A 195 -17.95 -11.23 1.60
C ILE A 195 -19.03 -10.55 0.74
N LEU A 196 -18.65 -9.73 -0.23
CA LEU A 196 -19.60 -9.08 -1.15
C LEU A 196 -20.46 -10.11 -1.91
N ARG A 197 -19.80 -11.16 -2.39
CA ARG A 197 -20.45 -12.26 -3.11
C ARG A 197 -21.42 -13.02 -2.20
N PHE A 198 -20.98 -13.41 -1.01
CA PHE A 198 -21.83 -14.08 -0.02
C PHE A 198 -23.08 -13.25 0.31
N MET A 199 -22.93 -11.95 0.56
CA MET A 199 -24.07 -11.09 0.87
C MET A 199 -25.06 -10.96 -0.31
N ARG A 200 -24.55 -10.98 -1.54
CA ARG A 200 -25.38 -10.96 -2.74
C ARG A 200 -26.13 -12.28 -2.94
N GLU A 201 -25.42 -13.41 -2.88
CA GLU A 201 -25.96 -14.73 -3.25
C GLU A 201 -26.81 -15.34 -2.12
N GLU A 202 -26.37 -15.23 -0.88
CA GLU A 202 -27.02 -15.89 0.27
C GLU A 202 -27.99 -14.97 1.02
N LYS A 203 -27.80 -13.65 0.93
CA LYS A 203 -28.65 -12.66 1.63
C LYS A 203 -29.44 -11.74 0.70
N ASN A 204 -29.27 -11.87 -0.63
CA ASN A 204 -29.88 -10.98 -1.63
C ASN A 204 -29.66 -9.49 -1.34
N LEU A 205 -28.54 -9.16 -0.70
CA LEU A 205 -28.25 -7.83 -0.22
C LEU A 205 -26.99 -7.31 -0.92
N PHE A 206 -27.15 -6.22 -1.66
CA PHE A 206 -26.01 -5.48 -2.22
C PHE A 206 -25.40 -4.56 -1.16
N ILE A 207 -24.13 -4.77 -0.84
CA ILE A 207 -23.33 -3.87 0.00
C ILE A 207 -22.14 -3.33 -0.79
N GLY A 208 -21.58 -2.20 -0.34
CA GLY A 208 -20.36 -1.63 -0.92
C GLY A 208 -19.08 -2.23 -0.29
N GLU A 209 -17.94 -2.02 -0.95
CA GLU A 209 -16.63 -2.53 -0.51
C GLU A 209 -16.26 -2.08 0.92
N ILE A 210 -16.54 -0.82 1.27
CA ILE A 210 -16.30 -0.29 2.63
C ILE A 210 -17.09 -1.09 3.69
N THR A 211 -18.33 -1.46 3.38
CA THR A 211 -19.16 -2.26 4.28
C THR A 211 -18.63 -3.68 4.39
N ALA A 212 -18.18 -4.29 3.29
CA ALA A 212 -17.58 -5.62 3.30
C ALA A 212 -16.27 -5.65 4.12
N GLU A 213 -15.41 -4.63 3.97
CA GLU A 213 -14.21 -4.50 4.80
C GLU A 213 -14.53 -4.28 6.27
N HIS A 214 -15.56 -3.49 6.58
CA HIS A 214 -16.03 -3.34 7.96
C HIS A 214 -16.50 -4.68 8.54
N ILE A 215 -17.26 -5.48 7.78
CA ILE A 215 -17.68 -6.84 8.19
C ILE A 215 -16.45 -7.72 8.43
N LYS A 216 -15.49 -7.74 7.50
CA LYS A 216 -14.23 -8.49 7.64
C LYS A 216 -13.52 -8.18 8.95
N ILE A 217 -13.36 -6.90 9.28
CA ILE A 217 -12.62 -6.46 10.47
C ILE A 217 -13.42 -6.68 11.76
N SER A 218 -14.74 -6.47 11.74
CA SER A 218 -15.58 -6.53 12.94
C SER A 218 -16.06 -7.93 13.31
N LEU A 219 -16.24 -8.82 12.32
CA LEU A 219 -16.86 -10.14 12.49
C LEU A 219 -15.99 -11.29 11.97
N GLY A 220 -14.98 -11.02 11.15
CA GLY A 220 -14.20 -12.07 10.49
C GLY A 220 -13.35 -12.87 11.48
N SER A 221 -13.36 -14.20 11.32
CA SER A 221 -12.43 -15.10 12.00
C SER A 221 -12.05 -16.26 11.09
N ALA A 222 -10.75 -16.62 11.08
CA ALA A 222 -10.25 -17.81 10.38
C ALA A 222 -10.27 -19.07 11.26
N TYR A 223 -10.66 -18.93 12.53
CA TYR A 223 -10.75 -20.02 13.51
C TYR A 223 -12.07 -19.92 14.29
N PRO A 224 -12.70 -21.05 14.67
CA PRO A 224 -13.92 -21.00 15.47
C PRO A 224 -13.76 -20.16 16.74
N LEU A 225 -14.74 -19.29 16.99
CA LEU A 225 -14.82 -18.51 18.21
C LEU A 225 -15.68 -19.26 19.25
N GLU A 226 -15.36 -19.13 20.53
CA GLU A 226 -16.20 -19.68 21.60
C GLU A 226 -17.60 -19.05 21.63
N LYS A 227 -17.70 -17.77 21.23
CA LYS A 227 -18.96 -17.04 21.07
C LYS A 227 -18.98 -16.36 19.72
N GLU A 228 -20.03 -16.60 18.95
CA GLU A 228 -20.22 -15.94 17.65
C GLU A 228 -20.43 -14.43 17.82
N LEU A 229 -19.86 -13.68 16.88
CA LEU A 229 -20.03 -12.23 16.80
C LEU A 229 -21.18 -11.92 15.85
N GLU A 230 -21.99 -10.94 16.21
CA GLU A 230 -23.11 -10.49 15.41
C GLU A 230 -23.05 -8.98 15.21
N SER A 231 -23.46 -8.50 14.03
CA SER A 231 -23.65 -7.08 13.76
C SER A 231 -24.75 -6.87 12.73
N SER A 232 -25.44 -5.74 12.81
CA SER A 232 -26.38 -5.30 11.77
C SER A 232 -25.62 -4.77 10.55
N VAL A 233 -26.09 -5.13 9.35
CA VAL A 233 -25.54 -4.68 8.07
C VAL A 233 -26.65 -4.01 7.26
N ARG A 234 -26.34 -2.86 6.64
CA ARG A 234 -27.26 -2.17 5.72
C ARG A 234 -26.76 -2.32 4.29
N GLY A 235 -27.69 -2.56 3.38
CA GLY A 235 -27.44 -2.66 1.95
C GLY A 235 -28.71 -2.41 1.13
N ARG A 236 -28.59 -2.48 -0.19
CA ARG A 236 -29.72 -2.38 -1.11
C ARG A 236 -30.25 -3.78 -1.40
N ASP A 237 -31.55 -3.97 -1.26
CA ASP A 237 -32.22 -5.21 -1.67
C ASP A 237 -32.08 -5.42 -3.19
N LEU A 238 -31.87 -6.67 -3.59
CA LEU A 238 -31.72 -7.08 -4.99
C LEU A 238 -32.95 -7.80 -5.55
N ILE A 239 -33.92 -8.14 -4.71
CA ILE A 239 -35.17 -8.81 -5.13
C ILE A 239 -36.31 -7.82 -5.38
N SER A 240 -36.29 -6.70 -4.65
CA SER A 240 -37.30 -5.62 -4.76
C SER A 240 -37.35 -4.94 -6.13
#